data_AF-A0A725B652-F1
#
_entry.id   AF-A0A725B652-F1
#
_cell.length_a   1.000
_cell.length_b   1.000
_cell.length_c   1.000
_cell.angle_alpha   90.00
_cell.angle_beta   90.00
_cell.angle_gamma   90.00
#
_symmetry.space_group_name_H-M   'P 1'
#
loop_
_entity.id
_entity.type
_entity.pdbx_description
1 polymer ?
#
loop_
_entity_poly.entity_id
_entity_poly.type
_entity_poly.pdbx_seq_one_letter_code
_entity_poly.pdbx_strand_id
1 'polypeptide(L)'
;MSVVISGALIDGAGIPMSGCHIILKSRVNTSEVVMRTVADVVTGNCGEYCFKAQTGKYCVYLKQDWRDEYCVGDIAVYDDSKPGTLNDFLTALDEGDLKPDVVKRFEEMVAQAQQSAEAAAKSEQNAKSHADNAAGSAQQTAQDVTATETARDDAERFAENARQDAVATAEDRKATAEDVTSTGANAAAAGQSAQDAAGYARAAEQAKTDIDITLAGTLKTVNHLSEIAAAGQNAQQESRYNLGLKDAATMDVQSSIYDRTEGRVAMPGAFGYGAFFRTIKMFSADKGPSEFLSWVKSNPPGQYAVSQYGGNGYKPILEGVVFSGIVEIKIPNTVATNESHCIKDKLVIFYGTNGEVYHNRLIVNSISGDRFRGWRNWLLGADGIANTLGSLRGSGYGYPDIGGVVLAAYCGTSDTDSSRKFYRGVRVPGSRLAVISVTAACNTGGPYASTPQVVVASPGLYPMAGTFTALSGLPGNSGGTTTAMIGLFVRTA
;
A
#
# COMPACT_ATOMS: atom_id res chain seq x y z
N MET A 1 -76.78 -9.30 -42.73
CA MET A 1 -76.93 -8.20 -43.71
C MET A 1 -77.43 -8.78 -45.02
N SER A 2 -78.04 -7.98 -45.90
CA SER A 2 -78.54 -8.49 -47.18
C SER A 2 -77.97 -7.72 -48.37
N VAL A 3 -77.62 -8.45 -49.42
CA VAL A 3 -77.09 -7.92 -50.67
C VAL A 3 -78.14 -8.06 -51.76
N VAL A 4 -78.28 -7.04 -52.60
CA VAL A 4 -79.24 -7.06 -53.70
C VAL A 4 -78.66 -7.89 -54.84
N ILE A 5 -79.38 -8.93 -55.25
CA ILE A 5 -79.09 -9.73 -56.43
C ILE A 5 -80.18 -9.42 -57.45
N SER A 6 -79.79 -8.82 -58.58
CA SER A 6 -80.73 -8.34 -59.59
C SER A 6 -80.14 -8.39 -60.99
N GLY A 7 -80.97 -8.69 -61.97
CA GLY A 7 -80.57 -8.79 -63.38
C GLY A 7 -81.69 -9.33 -64.25
N ALA A 8 -81.35 -9.77 -65.46
CA ALA A 8 -82.25 -10.51 -66.34
C ALA A 8 -81.71 -11.93 -66.52
N LEU A 9 -82.56 -12.93 -66.31
CA LEU A 9 -82.24 -14.33 -66.49
C LEU A 9 -82.54 -14.70 -67.96
N ILE A 10 -81.48 -15.03 -68.69
CA ILE A 10 -81.53 -15.38 -70.11
C ILE A 10 -81.02 -16.81 -70.29
N ASP A 11 -81.52 -17.51 -71.30
CA ASP A 11 -81.03 -18.83 -71.67
C ASP A 11 -79.71 -18.77 -72.48
N GLY A 12 -79.18 -19.93 -72.86
CA GLY A 12 -77.95 -20.02 -73.67
C GLY A 12 -78.05 -19.45 -75.09
N ALA A 13 -79.26 -19.09 -75.56
CA ALA A 13 -79.51 -18.40 -76.82
C ALA A 13 -79.76 -16.88 -76.62
N GLY A 14 -79.66 -16.39 -75.38
CA GLY A 14 -79.93 -14.99 -75.02
C GLY A 14 -81.42 -14.65 -74.94
N ILE A 15 -82.31 -15.65 -74.93
CA ILE A 15 -83.75 -15.45 -74.84
C ILE A 15 -84.13 -15.28 -73.36
N PRO A 16 -84.94 -14.25 -73.01
CA PRO A 16 -85.41 -14.08 -71.65
C PRO A 16 -86.22 -15.27 -71.12
N MET A 17 -85.82 -15.79 -69.98
CA MET A 17 -86.54 -16.87 -69.30
C MET A 17 -87.67 -16.30 -68.46
N SER A 18 -88.78 -15.94 -69.10
CA SER A 18 -89.99 -15.43 -68.43
C SER A 18 -90.65 -16.49 -67.54
N GLY A 19 -91.15 -16.09 -66.37
CA GLY A 19 -91.85 -16.98 -65.42
C GLY A 19 -90.98 -18.06 -64.76
N CYS A 20 -89.66 -17.98 -64.89
CA CYS A 20 -88.75 -18.91 -64.23
C CYS A 20 -88.62 -18.60 -62.73
N HIS A 21 -88.68 -19.64 -61.90
CA HIS A 21 -88.44 -19.59 -60.46
C HIS A 21 -86.95 -19.72 -60.17
N ILE A 22 -86.38 -18.72 -59.50
CA ILE A 22 -85.03 -18.72 -58.92
C ILE A 22 -85.17 -19.09 -57.45
N ILE A 23 -84.71 -20.29 -57.10
CA ILE A 23 -84.91 -20.90 -55.79
C ILE A 23 -83.56 -20.97 -55.06
N LEU A 24 -83.42 -20.27 -53.95
CA LEU A 24 -82.22 -20.30 -53.11
C LEU A 24 -82.46 -21.19 -51.89
N LYS A 25 -81.67 -22.27 -51.77
CA LYS A 25 -81.73 -23.17 -50.61
C LYS A 25 -80.48 -22.97 -49.75
N SER A 26 -80.66 -22.52 -48.50
CA SER A 26 -79.51 -22.27 -47.60
C SER A 26 -78.76 -23.56 -47.25
N ARG A 27 -77.44 -23.54 -47.40
CA ARG A 27 -76.49 -24.64 -47.10
C ARG A 27 -75.84 -24.52 -45.73
N VAL A 28 -75.99 -23.38 -45.04
CA VAL A 28 -75.35 -23.10 -43.75
C VAL A 28 -76.34 -22.42 -42.80
N ASN A 29 -76.15 -22.60 -41.49
CA ASN A 29 -76.83 -21.76 -40.51
C ASN A 29 -76.03 -20.45 -40.35
N THR A 30 -76.69 -19.30 -40.49
CA THR A 30 -76.15 -17.99 -40.12
C THR A 30 -77.02 -17.36 -39.03
N SER A 31 -76.60 -16.22 -38.49
CA SER A 31 -77.40 -15.49 -37.50
C SER A 31 -78.74 -15.00 -38.04
N GLU A 32 -78.89 -14.91 -39.37
CA GLU A 32 -80.08 -14.38 -40.06
C GLU A 32 -80.84 -15.46 -40.87
N VAL A 33 -80.17 -16.55 -41.27
CA VAL A 33 -80.74 -17.59 -42.14
C VAL A 33 -80.49 -18.99 -41.58
N VAL A 34 -81.55 -19.76 -41.40
CA VAL A 34 -81.46 -21.16 -40.97
C VAL A 34 -81.31 -22.09 -42.18
N MET A 35 -80.50 -23.13 -42.06
CA MET A 35 -80.29 -24.15 -43.09
C MET A 35 -81.62 -24.75 -43.56
N ARG A 36 -81.75 -25.05 -44.87
CA ARG A 36 -82.97 -25.55 -45.54
C ARG A 36 -84.13 -24.57 -45.68
N THR A 37 -83.97 -23.31 -45.29
CA THR A 37 -84.91 -22.27 -45.71
C THR A 37 -84.80 -22.04 -47.23
N VAL A 38 -85.94 -21.72 -47.84
CA VAL A 38 -86.08 -21.58 -49.29
C VAL A 38 -86.62 -20.19 -49.60
N ALA A 39 -85.90 -19.44 -50.43
CA ALA A 39 -86.42 -18.24 -51.07
C ALA A 39 -86.76 -18.58 -52.53
N ASP A 40 -87.97 -18.23 -52.98
CA ASP A 40 -88.45 -18.48 -54.33
C ASP A 40 -88.81 -17.14 -54.98
N VAL A 41 -88.14 -16.81 -56.08
CA VAL A 41 -88.29 -15.54 -56.79
C VAL A 41 -88.61 -15.82 -58.24
N VAL A 42 -89.76 -15.35 -58.70
CA VAL A 42 -90.21 -15.54 -60.08
C VAL A 42 -89.75 -14.38 -60.96
N THR A 43 -89.15 -14.69 -62.11
CA THR A 43 -88.74 -13.70 -63.11
C THR A 43 -89.94 -13.12 -63.86
N GLY A 44 -89.89 -11.83 -64.19
CA GLY A 44 -90.91 -11.16 -65.00
C GLY A 44 -90.83 -11.46 -66.52
N ASN A 45 -91.60 -10.71 -67.32
CA ASN A 45 -91.83 -11.02 -68.74
C ASN A 45 -90.56 -10.92 -69.62
N CYS A 46 -89.58 -10.14 -69.20
CA CYS A 46 -88.27 -9.99 -69.85
C CYS A 46 -87.17 -10.71 -69.07
N GLY A 47 -87.52 -11.72 -68.25
CA GLY A 47 -86.58 -12.49 -67.44
C GLY A 47 -86.03 -11.72 -66.23
N GLU A 48 -86.53 -10.52 -65.96
CA GLU A 48 -86.03 -9.66 -64.89
C GLU A 48 -86.31 -10.23 -63.50
N TYR A 49 -85.32 -10.15 -62.61
CA TYR A 49 -85.44 -10.50 -61.19
C TYR A 49 -84.72 -9.47 -60.33
N CYS A 50 -85.20 -9.29 -59.10
CA CYS A 50 -84.55 -8.47 -58.09
C CYS A 50 -84.97 -8.96 -56.70
N PHE A 51 -84.01 -9.37 -55.89
CA PHE A 51 -84.26 -9.80 -54.52
C PHE A 51 -83.07 -9.48 -53.62
N LYS A 52 -83.31 -9.52 -52.30
CA LYS A 52 -82.26 -9.35 -51.28
C LYS A 52 -81.87 -10.72 -50.74
N ALA A 53 -80.64 -11.14 -50.97
CA ALA A 53 -80.07 -12.35 -50.40
C ALA A 53 -79.34 -12.01 -49.09
N GLN A 54 -79.59 -12.74 -48.00
CA GLN A 54 -78.87 -12.53 -46.74
C GLN A 54 -77.46 -13.14 -46.80
N THR A 55 -76.53 -12.68 -45.97
CA THR A 55 -75.20 -13.27 -45.80
C THR A 55 -75.32 -14.79 -45.52
N GLY A 56 -74.67 -15.61 -46.34
CA GLY A 56 -74.76 -17.08 -46.27
C GLY A 56 -74.32 -17.78 -47.56
N LYS A 57 -74.26 -19.11 -47.50
CA LYS A 57 -74.01 -19.98 -48.67
C LYS A 57 -75.30 -20.65 -49.12
N TYR A 58 -75.63 -20.54 -50.40
CA TYR A 58 -76.87 -21.04 -50.97
C TYR A 58 -76.61 -21.95 -52.15
N CYS A 59 -77.39 -23.02 -52.27
CA CYS A 59 -77.51 -23.80 -53.50
C CYS A 59 -78.67 -23.21 -54.30
N VAL A 60 -78.39 -22.77 -55.52
CA VAL A 60 -79.35 -22.09 -56.40
C VAL A 60 -79.95 -23.10 -57.36
N TYR A 61 -81.28 -23.12 -57.43
CA TYR A 61 -82.05 -23.94 -58.35
C TYR A 61 -82.89 -23.06 -59.28
N LEU A 62 -83.06 -23.51 -60.51
CA LEU A 62 -84.02 -22.91 -61.44
C LEU A 62 -85.15 -23.89 -61.71
N LYS A 63 -86.36 -23.37 -61.88
CA LYS A 63 -87.55 -24.14 -62.29
C LYS A 63 -88.37 -23.33 -63.30
N GLN A 64 -88.70 -23.94 -64.43
CA GLN A 64 -89.59 -23.35 -65.44
C GLN A 64 -90.90 -24.14 -65.45
N ASP A 65 -92.06 -23.50 -65.59
CA ASP A 65 -93.41 -24.01 -65.29
C ASP A 65 -93.70 -25.52 -65.51
N TRP A 66 -93.15 -26.12 -66.56
CA TRP A 66 -93.36 -27.51 -66.97
C TRP A 66 -92.15 -28.44 -66.75
N ARG A 67 -91.08 -27.96 -66.10
CA ARG A 67 -89.86 -28.72 -65.76
C ARG A 67 -89.69 -28.86 -64.25
N ASP A 68 -88.97 -29.91 -63.86
CA ASP A 68 -88.49 -30.09 -62.49
C ASP A 68 -87.42 -29.06 -62.12
N GLU A 69 -87.25 -28.82 -60.82
CA GLU A 69 -86.18 -27.97 -60.30
C GLU A 69 -84.79 -28.59 -60.61
N TYR A 70 -83.85 -27.78 -61.07
CA TYR A 70 -82.47 -28.22 -61.31
C TYR A 70 -81.46 -27.23 -60.72
N CYS A 71 -80.38 -27.77 -60.13
CA CYS A 71 -79.33 -26.96 -59.51
C CYS A 71 -78.48 -26.28 -60.59
N VAL A 72 -78.24 -24.98 -60.45
CA VAL A 72 -77.41 -24.17 -61.36
C VAL A 72 -76.08 -23.74 -60.74
N GLY A 73 -75.88 -24.00 -59.45
CA GLY A 73 -74.61 -23.79 -58.75
C GLY A 73 -74.80 -23.35 -57.31
N ASP A 74 -73.69 -23.27 -56.59
CA ASP A 74 -73.64 -22.70 -55.25
C ASP A 74 -73.20 -21.22 -55.35
N ILE A 75 -73.75 -20.36 -54.50
CA ILE A 75 -73.32 -18.97 -54.34
C ILE A 75 -72.95 -18.69 -52.88
N ALA A 76 -71.98 -17.81 -52.66
CA ALA A 76 -71.63 -17.28 -51.34
C ALA A 76 -71.89 -15.77 -51.29
N VAL A 77 -72.65 -15.33 -50.28
CA VAL A 77 -72.90 -13.92 -49.99
C VAL A 77 -72.19 -13.57 -48.69
N TYR A 78 -71.20 -12.70 -48.76
CA TYR A 78 -70.43 -12.18 -47.62
C TYR A 78 -70.93 -10.78 -47.22
N ASP A 79 -70.57 -10.32 -46.02
CA ASP A 79 -71.00 -9.01 -45.51
C ASP A 79 -70.46 -7.83 -46.35
N ASP A 80 -69.33 -8.01 -47.03
CA ASP A 80 -68.72 -7.03 -47.94
C ASP A 80 -69.02 -7.30 -49.42
N SER A 81 -69.87 -8.29 -49.73
CA SER A 81 -70.26 -8.59 -51.10
C SER A 81 -71.02 -7.42 -51.74
N LYS A 82 -70.62 -7.03 -52.95
CA LYS A 82 -71.24 -5.95 -53.71
C LYS A 82 -72.51 -6.44 -54.43
N PRO A 83 -73.56 -5.61 -54.58
CA PRO A 83 -74.72 -5.95 -55.41
C PRO A 83 -74.31 -6.33 -56.85
N GLY A 84 -74.99 -7.30 -57.44
CA GLY A 84 -74.65 -7.86 -58.75
C GLY A 84 -75.74 -8.77 -59.31
N THR A 85 -75.47 -9.37 -60.48
CA THR A 85 -76.36 -10.36 -61.10
C THR A 85 -76.17 -11.73 -60.46
N LEU A 86 -77.16 -12.61 -60.56
CA LEU A 86 -77.06 -14.00 -60.09
C LEU A 86 -75.84 -14.72 -60.69
N ASN A 87 -75.49 -14.42 -61.95
CA ASN A 87 -74.32 -15.00 -62.61
C ASN A 87 -73.00 -14.48 -62.03
N ASP A 88 -72.94 -13.21 -61.59
CA ASP A 88 -71.75 -12.66 -60.91
C ASP A 88 -71.48 -13.43 -59.60
N PHE A 89 -72.53 -13.81 -58.88
CA PHE A 89 -72.41 -14.63 -57.68
C PHE A 89 -72.13 -16.11 -57.96
N LEU A 90 -72.64 -16.67 -59.06
CA LEU A 90 -72.36 -18.05 -59.49
C LEU A 90 -70.93 -18.23 -60.05
N THR A 91 -70.28 -17.14 -60.45
CA THR A 91 -68.91 -17.13 -60.99
C THR A 91 -67.87 -16.54 -60.02
N ALA A 92 -68.31 -16.03 -58.86
CA ALA A 92 -67.43 -15.53 -57.83
C ALA A 92 -66.63 -16.67 -57.17
N LEU A 93 -65.33 -16.45 -56.98
CA LEU A 93 -64.46 -17.38 -56.25
C LEU A 93 -64.80 -17.34 -54.76
N ASP A 94 -65.01 -18.51 -54.15
CA ASP A 94 -65.17 -18.71 -52.71
C ASP A 94 -63.80 -18.90 -52.03
N GLU A 95 -63.71 -18.68 -50.72
CA GLU A 95 -62.53 -18.99 -49.90
C GLU A 95 -62.09 -20.46 -50.06
N GLY A 96 -63.04 -21.36 -50.37
CA GLY A 96 -62.77 -22.76 -50.68
C GLY A 96 -62.14 -23.03 -52.05
N ASP A 97 -62.18 -22.06 -52.98
CA ASP A 97 -61.59 -22.19 -54.32
C ASP A 97 -60.08 -21.86 -54.32
N LEU A 98 -59.57 -21.27 -53.22
CA LEU A 98 -58.15 -21.05 -53.02
C LEU A 98 -57.46 -22.38 -52.72
N LYS A 99 -56.65 -22.87 -53.67
CA LYS A 99 -55.85 -24.08 -53.47
C LYS A 99 -54.89 -23.88 -52.27
N PRO A 100 -54.74 -24.87 -51.38
CA PRO A 100 -53.83 -24.79 -50.24
C PRO A 100 -52.40 -24.36 -50.59
N ASP A 101 -51.91 -24.74 -51.79
CA ASP A 101 -50.57 -24.37 -52.27
C ASP A 101 -50.39 -22.85 -52.48
N VAL A 102 -51.45 -22.14 -52.87
CA VAL A 102 -51.41 -20.68 -53.10
C VAL A 102 -51.30 -19.95 -51.76
N VAL A 103 -52.09 -20.39 -50.77
CA VAL A 103 -52.05 -19.85 -49.41
C VAL A 103 -50.67 -20.10 -48.79
N LYS A 104 -50.15 -21.32 -48.92
CA LYS A 104 -48.83 -21.68 -48.42
C LYS A 104 -47.71 -20.82 -49.00
N ARG A 105 -47.71 -20.55 -50.32
CA ARG A 105 -46.71 -19.66 -50.95
C ARG A 105 -46.80 -18.22 -50.47
N PHE A 106 -48.01 -17.75 -50.14
CA PHE A 106 -48.19 -16.42 -49.56
C PHE A 106 -47.64 -16.34 -48.13
N GLU A 107 -47.92 -17.34 -47.30
CA GLU A 107 -47.36 -17.45 -45.94
C GLU A 107 -45.82 -17.52 -45.97
N GLU A 108 -45.24 -18.32 -46.87
CA GLU A 108 -43.78 -18.41 -47.06
C GLU A 108 -43.17 -17.05 -47.48
N MET A 109 -43.86 -16.29 -48.33
CA MET A 109 -43.42 -14.96 -48.75
C MET A 109 -43.45 -13.95 -47.59
N VAL A 110 -44.50 -13.97 -46.77
CA VAL A 110 -44.60 -13.12 -45.57
C VAL A 110 -43.50 -13.47 -44.57
N ALA A 111 -43.25 -14.76 -44.34
CA ALA A 111 -42.17 -15.23 -43.47
C ALA A 111 -40.79 -14.78 -43.99
N GLN A 112 -40.55 -14.87 -45.30
CA GLN A 112 -39.30 -14.41 -45.91
C GLN A 112 -39.13 -12.88 -45.80
N ALA A 113 -40.20 -12.12 -45.98
CA ALA A 113 -40.18 -10.66 -45.81
C ALA A 113 -39.85 -10.26 -44.37
N GLN A 114 -40.47 -10.94 -43.39
CA GLN A 114 -40.18 -10.71 -41.98
C GLN A 114 -38.73 -11.06 -41.62
N GLN A 115 -38.24 -12.23 -42.08
CA GLN A 115 -36.85 -12.62 -41.88
C GLN A 115 -35.87 -11.61 -42.49
N SER A 116 -36.20 -11.08 -43.67
CA SER A 116 -35.37 -10.07 -44.33
C SER A 116 -35.35 -8.74 -43.55
N ALA A 117 -36.49 -8.33 -42.98
CA ALA A 117 -36.57 -7.15 -42.13
C ALA A 117 -35.77 -7.31 -40.82
N GLU A 118 -35.84 -8.47 -40.18
CA GLU A 118 -35.05 -8.80 -38.98
C GLU A 118 -33.55 -8.82 -39.28
N ALA A 119 -33.15 -9.38 -40.43
CA ALA A 119 -31.75 -9.37 -40.87
C ALA A 119 -31.25 -7.94 -41.13
N ALA A 120 -32.08 -7.08 -41.73
CA ALA A 120 -31.75 -5.68 -41.95
C ALA A 120 -31.58 -4.90 -40.63
N ALA A 121 -32.48 -5.09 -39.66
CA ALA A 121 -32.38 -4.47 -38.34
C ALA A 121 -31.09 -4.92 -37.60
N LYS A 122 -30.74 -6.20 -37.69
CA LYS A 122 -29.49 -6.72 -37.12
C LYS A 122 -28.26 -6.15 -37.83
N SER A 123 -28.33 -5.97 -39.15
CA SER A 123 -27.25 -5.37 -39.94
C SER A 123 -27.03 -3.89 -39.54
N GLU A 124 -28.09 -3.13 -39.34
CA GLU A 124 -28.03 -1.75 -38.83
C GLU A 124 -27.39 -1.68 -37.44
N GLN A 125 -27.79 -2.57 -36.52
CA GLN A 125 -27.19 -2.65 -35.19
C GLN A 125 -25.69 -2.95 -35.25
N ASN A 126 -25.29 -3.91 -36.09
CA ASN A 126 -23.87 -4.23 -36.29
C ASN A 126 -23.10 -3.04 -36.86
N ALA A 127 -23.66 -2.32 -37.83
CA ALA A 127 -23.04 -1.13 -38.41
C ALA A 127 -22.84 -0.03 -37.34
N LYS A 128 -23.81 0.15 -36.45
CA LYS A 128 -23.67 1.06 -35.30
C LYS A 128 -22.54 0.63 -34.37
N SER A 129 -22.49 -0.65 -33.99
CA SER A 129 -21.39 -1.16 -33.15
C SER A 129 -20.01 -1.01 -33.81
N HIS A 130 -19.92 -1.19 -35.14
CA HIS A 130 -18.67 -0.93 -35.87
C HIS A 130 -18.28 0.55 -35.85
N ALA A 131 -19.24 1.47 -36.00
CA ALA A 131 -18.99 2.90 -35.90
C ALA A 131 -18.53 3.31 -34.50
N ASP A 132 -19.17 2.79 -33.45
CA ASP A 132 -18.79 3.03 -32.04
C ASP A 132 -17.36 2.50 -31.76
N ASN A 133 -17.03 1.31 -32.25
CA ASN A 133 -15.69 0.74 -32.12
C ASN A 133 -14.63 1.56 -32.88
N ALA A 134 -14.96 2.08 -34.07
CA ALA A 134 -14.07 2.94 -34.83
C ALA A 134 -13.84 4.28 -34.11
N ALA A 135 -14.88 4.87 -33.52
CA ALA A 135 -14.78 6.08 -32.72
C ALA A 135 -13.91 5.86 -31.46
N GLY A 136 -14.10 4.73 -30.76
CA GLY A 136 -13.26 4.35 -29.63
C GLY A 136 -11.78 4.17 -30.02
N SER A 137 -11.53 3.53 -31.17
CA SER A 137 -10.16 3.35 -31.69
C SER A 137 -9.49 4.69 -32.07
N ALA A 138 -10.25 5.62 -32.64
CA ALA A 138 -9.75 6.97 -32.94
C ALA A 138 -9.42 7.76 -31.66
N GLN A 139 -10.26 7.64 -30.62
CA GLN A 139 -10.01 8.26 -29.33
C GLN A 139 -8.77 7.68 -28.64
N GLN A 140 -8.58 6.36 -28.69
CA GLN A 140 -7.37 5.72 -28.17
C GLN A 140 -6.13 6.22 -28.91
N THR A 141 -6.19 6.32 -30.23
CA THR A 141 -5.09 6.84 -31.04
C THR A 141 -4.71 8.28 -30.64
N ALA A 142 -5.71 9.14 -30.37
CA ALA A 142 -5.45 10.50 -29.90
C ALA A 142 -4.78 10.55 -28.52
N GLN A 143 -5.18 9.64 -27.61
CA GLN A 143 -4.53 9.48 -26.31
C GLN A 143 -3.09 8.99 -26.46
N ASP A 144 -2.83 8.03 -27.34
CA ASP A 144 -1.50 7.50 -27.59
C ASP A 144 -0.55 8.56 -28.18
N VAL A 145 -1.06 9.43 -29.07
CA VAL A 145 -0.32 10.59 -29.58
C VAL A 145 0.08 11.54 -28.45
N THR A 146 -0.86 11.87 -27.55
CA THR A 146 -0.61 12.76 -26.41
C THR A 146 0.41 12.16 -25.44
N ALA A 147 0.32 10.84 -25.20
CA ALA A 147 1.29 10.10 -24.39
C ALA A 147 2.69 10.10 -25.02
N THR A 148 2.76 9.99 -26.35
CA THR A 148 4.02 10.05 -27.10
C THR A 148 4.66 11.44 -27.03
N GLU A 149 3.87 12.51 -27.13
CA GLU A 149 4.36 13.88 -26.95
C GLU A 149 4.92 14.11 -25.54
N THR A 150 4.19 13.66 -24.52
CA THR A 150 4.66 13.75 -23.12
C THR A 150 5.96 12.99 -22.91
N ALA A 151 6.07 11.77 -23.47
CA ALA A 151 7.28 10.96 -23.36
C ALA A 151 8.48 11.62 -24.06
N ARG A 152 8.26 12.31 -25.19
CA ARG A 152 9.30 13.09 -25.87
C ARG A 152 9.78 14.25 -24.99
N ASP A 153 8.86 15.02 -24.41
CA ASP A 153 9.20 16.17 -23.58
C ASP A 153 9.94 15.73 -22.29
N ASP A 154 9.55 14.60 -21.70
CA ASP A 154 10.29 13.99 -20.57
C ASP A 154 11.71 13.56 -20.97
N ALA A 155 11.87 12.95 -22.16
CA ALA A 155 13.18 12.55 -22.67
C ALA A 155 14.10 13.76 -22.90
N GLU A 156 13.56 14.87 -23.41
CA GLU A 156 14.30 16.13 -23.56
C GLU A 156 14.73 16.70 -22.21
N ARG A 157 13.83 16.69 -21.21
CA ARG A 157 14.15 17.13 -19.85
C ARG A 157 15.26 16.27 -19.22
N PHE A 158 15.18 14.95 -19.39
CA PHE A 158 16.22 14.04 -18.86
C PHE A 158 17.56 14.23 -19.55
N ALA A 159 17.56 14.47 -20.87
CA ALA A 159 18.78 14.77 -21.61
C ALA A 159 19.43 16.08 -21.12
N GLU A 160 18.63 17.10 -20.81
CA GLU A 160 19.14 18.37 -20.27
C GLU A 160 19.70 18.20 -18.86
N ASN A 161 19.00 17.50 -17.96
CA ASN A 161 19.50 17.20 -16.62
C ASN A 161 20.84 16.45 -16.69
N ALA A 162 20.97 15.45 -17.57
CA ALA A 162 22.21 14.72 -17.75
C ALA A 162 23.37 15.62 -18.24
N ARG A 163 23.09 16.66 -19.05
CA ARG A 163 24.11 17.66 -19.43
C ARG A 163 24.53 18.50 -18.24
N GLN A 164 23.58 18.95 -17.42
CA GLN A 164 23.86 19.75 -16.22
C GLN A 164 24.70 18.97 -15.21
N ASP A 165 24.35 17.71 -14.96
CA ASP A 165 25.12 16.81 -14.08
C ASP A 165 26.54 16.58 -14.60
N ALA A 166 26.70 16.44 -15.92
CA ALA A 166 28.02 16.30 -16.54
C ALA A 166 28.88 17.56 -16.37
N VAL A 167 28.28 18.75 -16.46
CA VAL A 167 28.95 20.04 -16.21
C VAL A 167 29.36 20.15 -14.74
N ALA A 168 28.46 19.90 -13.80
CA ALA A 168 28.75 19.92 -12.36
C ALA A 168 29.89 18.95 -12.01
N THR A 169 29.85 17.73 -12.55
CA THR A 169 30.91 16.73 -12.36
C THR A 169 32.26 17.18 -12.93
N ALA A 170 32.26 17.97 -14.01
CA ALA A 170 33.48 18.52 -14.57
C ALA A 170 34.06 19.66 -13.70
N GLU A 171 33.20 20.49 -13.09
CA GLU A 171 33.59 21.53 -12.13
C GLU A 171 34.16 20.92 -10.84
N ASP A 172 33.49 19.92 -10.26
CA ASP A 172 33.97 19.20 -9.08
C ASP A 172 35.34 18.54 -9.33
N ARG A 173 35.57 18.01 -10.53
CA ARG A 173 36.88 17.47 -10.91
C ARG A 173 37.97 18.53 -10.99
N LYS A 174 37.65 19.76 -11.41
CA LYS A 174 38.60 20.88 -11.39
C LYS A 174 38.95 21.26 -9.96
N ALA A 175 37.94 21.42 -9.10
CA ALA A 175 38.14 21.71 -7.68
C ALA A 175 39.00 20.62 -7.00
N THR A 176 38.71 19.35 -7.27
CA THR A 176 39.52 18.23 -6.76
C THR A 176 40.98 18.30 -7.23
N ALA A 177 41.24 18.69 -8.49
CA ALA A 177 42.60 18.84 -8.99
C ALA A 177 43.36 19.99 -8.31
N GLU A 178 42.67 21.08 -7.99
CA GLU A 178 43.22 22.22 -7.22
C GLU A 178 43.55 21.82 -5.77
N ASP A 179 42.68 21.03 -5.13
CA ASP A 179 42.92 20.49 -3.78
C ASP A 179 44.12 19.54 -3.74
N VAL A 180 44.27 18.67 -4.76
CA VAL A 180 45.44 17.79 -4.89
C VAL A 180 46.72 18.61 -5.05
N THR A 181 46.68 19.67 -5.86
CA THR A 181 47.82 20.58 -6.06
C THR A 181 48.22 21.26 -4.74
N SER A 182 47.22 21.78 -4.00
CA SER A 182 47.42 22.42 -2.70
C SER A 182 47.96 21.44 -1.65
N THR A 183 47.46 20.21 -1.65
CA THR A 183 47.95 19.13 -0.78
C THR A 183 49.41 18.80 -1.07
N GLY A 184 49.80 18.75 -2.36
CA GLY A 184 51.20 18.58 -2.76
C GLY A 184 52.12 19.70 -2.25
N ALA A 185 51.68 20.96 -2.35
CA ALA A 185 52.42 22.11 -1.82
C ALA A 185 52.58 22.03 -0.29
N ASN A 186 51.51 21.67 0.43
CA ASN A 186 51.54 21.48 1.87
C ASN A 186 52.47 20.33 2.30
N ALA A 187 52.47 19.22 1.56
CA ALA A 187 53.38 18.11 1.81
C ALA A 187 54.86 18.53 1.61
N ALA A 188 55.16 19.32 0.57
CA ALA A 188 56.49 19.86 0.36
C ALA A 188 56.91 20.82 1.49
N ALA A 189 56.02 21.71 1.93
CA ALA A 189 56.28 22.62 3.05
C ALA A 189 56.50 21.87 4.37
N ALA A 190 55.73 20.80 4.62
CA ALA A 190 55.93 19.92 5.76
C ALA A 190 57.29 19.19 5.69
N GLY A 191 57.69 18.74 4.50
CA GLY A 191 59.01 18.16 4.25
C GLY A 191 60.15 19.13 4.57
N GLN A 192 60.03 20.39 4.13
CA GLN A 192 61.00 21.44 4.46
C GLN A 192 61.05 21.71 5.96
N SER A 193 59.88 21.84 6.60
CA SER A 193 59.79 22.05 8.05
C SER A 193 60.44 20.90 8.84
N ALA A 194 60.31 19.66 8.37
CA ALA A 194 60.97 18.52 8.98
C ALA A 194 62.50 18.56 8.80
N GLN A 195 63.01 19.01 7.64
CA GLN A 195 64.44 19.23 7.43
C GLN A 195 64.99 20.33 8.32
N ASP A 196 64.25 21.44 8.45
CA ASP A 196 64.62 22.55 9.32
C ASP A 196 64.65 22.10 10.78
N ALA A 197 63.63 21.35 11.24
CA ALA A 197 63.59 20.74 12.56
C ALA A 197 64.78 19.81 12.82
N ALA A 198 65.16 18.99 11.83
CA ALA A 198 66.36 18.16 11.93
C ALA A 198 67.66 19.00 11.98
N GLY A 199 67.70 20.13 11.28
CA GLY A 199 68.78 21.12 11.38
C GLY A 199 68.89 21.70 12.79
N TYR A 200 67.76 22.16 13.34
CA TYR A 200 67.69 22.68 14.71
C TYR A 200 68.06 21.62 15.75
N ALA A 201 67.66 20.36 15.57
CA ALA A 201 68.02 19.27 16.46
C ALA A 201 69.55 19.03 16.49
N ARG A 202 70.21 19.01 15.32
CA ARG A 202 71.68 18.89 15.24
C ARG A 202 72.38 20.09 15.86
N ALA A 203 71.88 21.30 15.62
CA ALA A 203 72.41 22.51 16.24
C ALA A 203 72.27 22.48 17.77
N ALA A 204 71.13 22.00 18.28
CA ALA A 204 70.91 21.80 19.72
C ALA A 204 71.81 20.72 20.32
N GLU A 205 72.08 19.63 19.59
CA GLU A 205 73.01 18.57 20.02
C GLU A 205 74.47 19.05 20.05
N GLN A 206 74.88 19.87 19.08
CA GLN A 206 76.17 20.55 19.11
C GLN A 206 76.25 21.53 20.29
N ALA A 207 75.23 22.37 20.47
CA ALA A 207 75.16 23.30 21.60
C ALA A 207 75.19 22.57 22.94
N LYS A 208 74.53 21.41 23.05
CA LYS A 208 74.61 20.55 24.24
C LYS A 208 76.03 20.05 24.46
N THR A 209 76.74 19.62 23.42
CA THR A 209 78.13 19.16 23.53
C THR A 209 79.07 20.30 23.95
N ASP A 210 78.90 21.49 23.38
CA ASP A 210 79.66 22.69 23.74
C ASP A 210 79.35 23.12 25.20
N ILE A 211 78.09 23.03 25.62
CA ILE A 211 77.67 23.22 27.00
C ILE A 211 78.27 22.15 27.89
N ASP A 212 78.21 20.87 27.56
CA ASP A 212 78.76 19.78 28.38
C ASP A 212 80.28 19.94 28.56
N ILE A 213 81.01 20.37 27.53
CA ILE A 213 82.44 20.72 27.61
C ILE A 213 82.66 21.92 28.55
N THR A 214 81.85 22.97 28.40
CA THR A 214 81.91 24.18 29.25
C THR A 214 81.53 23.87 30.70
N LEU A 215 80.49 23.10 30.90
CA LEU A 215 79.88 22.72 32.16
C LEU A 215 80.75 21.70 32.90
N ALA A 216 81.43 20.78 32.21
CA ALA A 216 82.50 19.95 32.79
C ALA A 216 83.68 20.79 33.29
N GLY A 217 83.94 21.96 32.67
CA GLY A 217 84.89 22.96 33.15
C GLY A 217 84.37 23.81 34.32
N THR A 218 83.05 24.02 34.43
CA THR A 218 82.44 25.01 35.34
C THR A 218 81.76 24.38 36.58
N LEU A 219 81.21 23.16 36.50
CA LEU A 219 80.51 22.46 37.60
C LEU A 219 81.43 21.82 38.66
N LYS A 220 82.75 22.07 38.63
CA LYS A 220 83.56 21.99 39.86
C LYS A 220 83.17 23.09 40.88
N THR A 221 82.31 24.03 40.49
CA THR A 221 81.90 25.16 41.32
C THR A 221 80.38 25.16 41.54
N VAL A 222 80.00 24.46 42.61
CA VAL A 222 78.85 24.69 43.53
C VAL A 222 77.41 24.47 43.02
N ASN A 223 76.71 23.58 43.72
CA ASN A 223 75.27 23.31 43.61
C ASN A 223 74.51 24.22 44.59
N HIS A 224 73.74 25.20 44.09
CA HIS A 224 73.06 26.24 44.90
C HIS A 224 71.61 25.90 45.31
N LEU A 225 71.11 24.69 45.06
CA LEU A 225 69.72 24.31 45.40
C LEU A 225 69.45 24.27 46.92
N SER A 226 70.49 24.10 47.74
CA SER A 226 70.39 24.12 49.21
C SER A 226 70.23 25.53 49.80
N GLU A 227 70.58 26.59 49.07
CA GLU A 227 70.53 27.98 49.58
C GLU A 227 69.10 28.56 49.58
N ILE A 228 68.25 28.16 48.62
CA ILE A 228 66.85 28.59 48.55
C ILE A 228 66.01 27.95 49.67
N ALA A 229 66.36 26.74 50.11
CA ALA A 229 65.73 26.10 51.27
C ALA A 229 66.08 26.82 52.58
N ALA A 230 67.29 27.41 52.68
CA ALA A 230 67.78 28.11 53.86
C ALA A 230 67.40 29.60 53.93
N ALA A 231 67.05 30.24 52.80
CA ALA A 231 66.77 31.68 52.69
C ALA A 231 65.38 32.13 53.20
N GLY A 232 64.56 31.22 53.69
CA GLY A 232 63.27 31.53 54.34
C GLY A 232 62.08 31.70 53.39
N GLN A 233 60.88 31.85 53.98
CA GLN A 233 59.60 31.78 53.27
C GLN A 233 59.44 32.80 52.12
N ASN A 234 59.97 34.02 52.26
CA ASN A 234 59.84 35.07 51.24
C ASN A 234 60.65 34.73 49.97
N ALA A 235 61.86 34.20 50.12
CA ALA A 235 62.69 33.77 48.98
C ALA A 235 62.06 32.59 48.24
N GLN A 236 61.42 31.66 48.97
CA GLN A 236 60.66 30.57 48.40
C GLN A 236 59.39 31.06 47.68
N GLN A 237 58.74 32.12 48.18
CA GLN A 237 57.56 32.71 47.55
C GLN A 237 57.87 33.48 46.26
N GLU A 238 58.91 34.31 46.26
CA GLU A 238 59.39 35.01 45.06
C GLU A 238 59.84 34.03 43.97
N SER A 239 60.54 32.95 44.35
CA SER A 239 60.92 31.88 43.42
C SER A 239 59.69 31.22 42.76
N ARG A 240 58.65 30.91 43.54
CA ARG A 240 57.39 30.37 43.01
C ARG A 240 56.68 31.35 42.07
N TYR A 241 56.58 32.63 42.44
CA TYR A 241 55.97 33.67 41.60
C TYR A 241 56.68 33.82 40.24
N ASN A 242 58.01 33.85 40.24
CA ASN A 242 58.81 34.01 39.01
C ASN A 242 58.76 32.77 38.09
N LEU A 243 58.52 31.58 38.64
CA LEU A 243 58.29 30.34 37.87
C LEU A 243 56.84 30.20 37.36
N GLY A 244 55.97 31.18 37.64
CA GLY A 244 54.54 31.13 37.29
C GLY A 244 53.75 30.13 38.13
N LEU A 245 54.37 29.58 39.19
CA LEU A 245 53.79 28.64 40.12
C LEU A 245 53.00 29.44 41.17
N LYS A 246 51.73 29.76 40.85
CA LYS A 246 50.78 30.45 41.74
C LYS A 246 50.38 29.57 42.94
N ASP A 247 49.22 29.80 43.55
CA ASP A 247 48.74 29.11 44.77
C ASP A 247 48.76 27.57 44.69
N ALA A 248 48.77 26.97 43.50
CA ALA A 248 48.88 25.52 43.34
C ALA A 248 50.18 24.93 43.94
N ALA A 249 51.30 25.67 43.94
CA ALA A 249 52.58 25.15 44.42
C ALA A 249 52.74 25.17 45.95
N THR A 250 51.76 25.70 46.68
CA THR A 250 51.72 25.69 48.15
C THR A 250 50.73 24.67 48.72
N MET A 251 49.98 23.99 47.86
CA MET A 251 48.95 23.05 48.26
C MET A 251 49.46 21.63 48.11
N ASP A 252 49.10 20.76 49.06
CA ASP A 252 49.37 19.32 48.91
C ASP A 252 48.61 18.78 47.70
N VAL A 253 49.24 17.87 46.97
CA VAL A 253 48.53 17.08 45.95
C VAL A 253 47.55 16.15 46.67
N GLN A 254 46.38 15.95 46.09
CA GLN A 254 45.43 14.92 46.53
C GLN A 254 46.14 13.61 46.85
N SER A 255 45.92 13.09 48.06
CA SER A 255 46.54 11.85 48.54
C SER A 255 46.02 10.61 47.80
N SER A 256 44.81 10.71 47.24
CA SER A 256 44.21 9.72 46.36
C SER A 256 43.13 10.38 45.48
N ILE A 257 42.62 9.63 44.50
CA ILE A 257 41.61 10.10 43.54
C ILE A 257 40.26 10.50 44.18
N TYR A 258 40.02 10.12 45.43
CA TYR A 258 38.80 10.44 46.20
C TYR A 258 39.02 11.51 47.27
N ASP A 259 40.22 12.06 47.38
CA ASP A 259 40.52 13.16 48.28
C ASP A 259 39.73 14.40 47.84
N ARG A 260 38.87 14.91 48.73
CA ARG A 260 38.04 16.10 48.51
C ARG A 260 38.34 17.17 49.55
N THR A 261 39.49 17.08 50.23
CA THR A 261 39.93 18.09 51.19
C THR A 261 40.13 19.42 50.47
N GLU A 262 39.43 20.45 50.95
CA GLU A 262 39.56 21.82 50.45
C GLU A 262 41.02 22.29 50.57
N GLY A 263 41.52 23.01 49.56
CA GLY A 263 42.90 23.48 49.54
C GLY A 263 43.95 22.47 49.06
N ARG A 264 43.59 21.43 48.31
CA ARG A 264 44.54 20.50 47.67
C ARG A 264 44.55 20.62 46.14
N VAL A 265 45.71 20.40 45.51
CA VAL A 265 45.81 20.36 44.04
C VAL A 265 45.25 19.05 43.52
N ALA A 266 44.41 19.13 42.49
CA ALA A 266 43.89 17.95 41.80
C ALA A 266 45.04 17.17 41.13
N MET A 267 45.06 15.85 41.33
CA MET A 267 46.06 14.98 40.68
C MET A 267 45.73 14.85 39.18
N PRO A 268 46.57 15.35 38.25
CA PRO A 268 46.29 15.26 36.81
C PRO A 268 46.22 13.79 36.36
N GLY A 269 45.17 13.44 35.61
CA GLY A 269 44.91 12.06 35.17
C GLY A 269 44.05 11.21 36.14
N ALA A 270 43.71 11.72 37.33
CA ALA A 270 42.89 11.00 38.33
C ALA A 270 41.40 10.85 37.95
N PHE A 271 40.93 11.51 36.89
CA PHE A 271 39.52 11.56 36.48
C PHE A 271 39.17 10.73 35.25
N GLY A 272 39.96 9.72 34.89
CA GLY A 272 39.68 8.91 33.69
C GLY A 272 39.80 9.68 32.36
N TYR A 273 40.24 10.94 32.39
CA TYR A 273 40.65 11.66 31.19
C TYR A 273 42.12 11.33 30.89
N GLY A 274 42.32 10.34 30.01
CA GLY A 274 43.61 10.06 29.36
C GLY A 274 44.54 9.06 30.05
N ALA A 275 44.12 8.37 31.12
CA ALA A 275 44.92 7.32 31.74
C ALA A 275 44.84 5.99 30.95
N PHE A 276 45.99 5.37 30.65
CA PHE A 276 46.03 4.04 30.05
C PHE A 276 45.61 2.97 31.07
N PHE A 277 44.63 2.14 30.75
CA PHE A 277 44.30 0.96 31.54
C PHE A 277 45.39 -0.11 31.37
N ARG A 278 46.22 -0.30 32.39
CA ARG A 278 47.29 -1.32 32.40
C ARG A 278 46.85 -2.68 32.96
N THR A 279 45.68 -2.73 33.57
CA THR A 279 45.10 -3.92 34.18
C THR A 279 43.62 -4.04 33.79
N ILE A 280 43.16 -5.27 33.57
CA ILE A 280 41.77 -5.58 33.19
C ILE A 280 41.16 -6.46 34.29
N LYS A 281 39.97 -6.10 34.77
CA LYS A 281 39.19 -6.97 35.66
C LYS A 281 38.49 -8.04 34.83
N MET A 282 38.95 -9.29 34.98
CA MET A 282 38.31 -10.45 34.39
C MET A 282 37.19 -11.00 35.29
N PHE A 283 36.03 -11.28 34.67
CA PHE A 283 34.88 -11.97 35.26
C PHE A 283 34.80 -13.42 34.77
N SER A 284 34.37 -14.32 35.64
CA SER A 284 34.24 -15.75 35.33
C SER A 284 33.15 -16.01 34.28
N ALA A 285 33.32 -17.10 33.51
CA ALA A 285 32.35 -17.50 32.51
C ALA A 285 31.01 -17.94 33.15
N ASP A 286 31.05 -18.74 34.21
CA ASP A 286 29.89 -19.38 34.84
C ASP A 286 29.13 -18.52 35.87
N LYS A 287 29.81 -17.50 36.42
CA LYS A 287 29.29 -16.62 37.49
C LYS A 287 29.28 -15.13 37.13
N GLY A 288 29.43 -14.80 35.85
CA GLY A 288 29.53 -13.41 35.36
C GLY A 288 28.56 -12.44 36.02
N PRO A 289 27.24 -12.64 35.94
CA PRO A 289 26.25 -11.69 36.47
C PRO A 289 26.36 -11.44 37.98
N SER A 290 26.58 -12.49 38.78
CA SER A 290 26.64 -12.37 40.24
C SER A 290 27.98 -11.82 40.73
N GLU A 291 29.08 -12.17 40.06
CA GLU A 291 30.39 -11.57 40.29
C GLU A 291 30.39 -10.09 39.91
N PHE A 292 29.81 -9.75 38.76
CA PHE A 292 29.71 -8.36 38.30
C PHE A 292 28.91 -7.50 39.28
N LEU A 293 27.77 -8.01 39.76
CA LEU A 293 26.95 -7.31 40.76
C LEU A 293 27.73 -7.05 42.06
N SER A 294 28.35 -8.09 42.61
CA SER A 294 29.15 -7.98 43.83
C SER A 294 30.33 -7.01 43.64
N TRP A 295 30.97 -7.08 42.47
CA TRP A 295 32.10 -6.22 42.13
C TRP A 295 31.66 -4.75 41.98
N VAL A 296 30.59 -4.45 41.26
CA VAL A 296 30.06 -3.08 41.14
C VAL A 296 29.70 -2.52 42.51
N LYS A 297 29.12 -3.32 43.41
CA LYS A 297 28.80 -2.90 44.78
C LYS A 297 30.06 -2.53 45.56
N SER A 298 31.11 -3.34 45.49
CA SER A 298 32.32 -3.15 46.29
C SER A 298 33.31 -2.13 45.71
N ASN A 299 33.18 -1.72 44.44
CA ASN A 299 34.13 -0.79 43.82
C ASN A 299 33.64 0.67 43.91
N PRO A 300 34.53 1.64 44.16
CA PRO A 300 34.19 3.06 44.20
C PRO A 300 33.75 3.59 42.81
N PRO A 301 33.19 4.82 42.73
CA PRO A 301 32.92 5.44 41.44
C PRO A 301 34.22 5.65 40.66
N GLY A 302 34.17 5.47 39.34
CA GLY A 302 35.34 5.52 38.46
C GLY A 302 35.14 4.75 37.17
N GLN A 303 36.16 4.75 36.31
CA GLN A 303 36.22 3.95 35.08
C GLN A 303 37.16 2.76 35.27
N TYR A 304 36.75 1.60 34.76
CA TYR A 304 37.46 0.33 34.93
C TYR A 304 37.48 -0.43 33.61
N ALA A 305 38.66 -0.90 33.18
CA ALA A 305 38.75 -1.87 32.10
C ALA A 305 38.28 -3.24 32.60
N VAL A 306 37.34 -3.83 31.88
CA VAL A 306 36.69 -5.09 32.25
C VAL A 306 36.61 -6.03 31.05
N SER A 307 36.59 -7.33 31.33
CA SER A 307 36.25 -8.36 30.35
C SER A 307 35.66 -9.59 31.03
N GLN A 308 34.89 -10.39 30.30
CA GLN A 308 34.37 -11.68 30.78
C GLN A 308 34.97 -12.84 29.98
N TYR A 309 35.35 -13.93 30.66
CA TYR A 309 35.76 -15.17 29.99
C TYR A 309 34.59 -15.84 29.28
N GLY A 310 34.82 -16.36 28.08
CA GLY A 310 33.94 -17.34 27.42
C GLY A 310 34.21 -18.77 27.91
N GLY A 311 33.38 -19.74 27.49
CA GLY A 311 33.63 -21.17 27.74
C GLY A 311 32.39 -21.97 28.13
N ASN A 312 32.60 -23.22 28.59
CA ASN A 312 31.51 -24.08 29.04
C ASN A 312 30.79 -23.49 30.26
N GLY A 313 29.45 -23.48 30.23
CA GLY A 313 28.63 -22.90 31.29
C GLY A 313 28.54 -21.38 31.26
N TYR A 314 28.92 -20.74 30.14
CA TYR A 314 28.91 -19.29 29.98
C TYR A 314 27.55 -18.66 30.32
N LYS A 315 27.54 -17.76 31.31
CA LYS A 315 26.42 -16.91 31.69
C LYS A 315 26.80 -15.45 31.41
N PRO A 316 26.31 -14.83 30.33
CA PRO A 316 26.72 -13.48 29.95
C PRO A 316 26.28 -12.44 30.98
N ILE A 317 27.17 -11.49 31.32
CA ILE A 317 26.81 -10.29 32.12
C ILE A 317 25.81 -9.42 31.35
N LEU A 318 25.94 -9.37 30.03
CA LEU A 318 25.10 -8.64 29.09
C LEU A 318 24.80 -9.57 27.91
N GLU A 319 23.53 -9.93 27.72
CA GLU A 319 23.13 -10.86 26.66
C GLU A 319 23.36 -10.27 25.27
N GLY A 320 23.85 -11.10 24.34
CA GLY A 320 24.06 -10.73 22.93
C GLY A 320 25.23 -9.79 22.67
N VAL A 321 26.04 -9.47 23.69
CA VAL A 321 27.17 -8.53 23.58
C VAL A 321 28.44 -9.15 24.14
N VAL A 322 29.56 -8.96 23.44
CA VAL A 322 30.88 -9.33 23.97
C VAL A 322 31.23 -8.37 25.11
N PHE A 323 31.16 -8.85 26.35
CA PHE A 323 31.44 -8.04 27.53
C PHE A 323 32.96 -7.79 27.70
N SER A 324 33.52 -6.90 26.89
CA SER A 324 34.90 -6.44 26.93
C SER A 324 34.96 -4.94 26.60
N GLY A 325 35.54 -4.14 27.48
CA GLY A 325 35.57 -2.68 27.34
C GLY A 325 35.75 -1.94 28.66
N ILE A 326 35.06 -0.81 28.80
CA ILE A 326 35.15 0.06 29.98
C ILE A 326 33.81 0.08 30.69
N VAL A 327 33.83 -0.12 32.01
CA VAL A 327 32.69 0.14 32.89
C VAL A 327 32.94 1.40 33.68
N GLU A 328 32.01 2.35 33.59
CA GLU A 328 31.96 3.55 34.40
C GLU A 328 30.90 3.38 35.50
N ILE A 329 31.30 3.59 36.75
CA ILE A 329 30.44 3.53 37.93
C ILE A 329 30.25 4.95 38.46
N LYS A 330 28.98 5.36 38.61
CA LYS A 330 28.59 6.64 39.20
C LYS A 330 27.65 6.42 40.38
N ILE A 331 27.71 7.32 41.35
CA ILE A 331 26.78 7.35 42.47
C ILE A 331 25.97 8.65 42.33
N PRO A 332 24.66 8.56 42.00
CA PRO A 332 23.83 9.75 41.74
C PRO A 332 23.35 10.45 43.03
N ASN A 333 23.91 10.12 44.18
CA ASN A 333 23.49 10.61 45.49
C ASN A 333 24.73 10.87 46.37
N THR A 334 24.54 11.54 47.51
CA THR A 334 25.62 11.84 48.45
C THR A 334 26.11 10.60 49.19
N VAL A 335 27.41 10.62 49.51
CA VAL A 335 28.10 9.58 50.26
C VAL A 335 28.78 10.25 51.47
N ALA A 336 28.58 9.71 52.67
CA ALA A 336 29.11 10.31 53.90
C ALA A 336 30.61 10.07 54.10
N THR A 337 31.11 8.88 53.78
CA THR A 337 32.54 8.51 53.80
C THR A 337 32.87 7.68 52.58
N ASN A 338 34.14 7.62 52.17
CA ASN A 338 34.53 6.84 51.00
C ASN A 338 34.09 5.37 51.09
N GLU A 339 34.11 4.78 52.29
CA GLU A 339 33.72 3.39 52.58
C GLU A 339 32.20 3.18 52.49
N SER A 340 31.40 4.24 52.70
CA SER A 340 29.94 4.20 52.67
C SER A 340 29.38 4.08 51.25
N HIS A 341 30.22 4.11 50.21
CA HIS A 341 29.79 4.00 48.82
C HIS A 341 29.14 2.66 48.48
N CYS A 342 29.48 1.58 49.20
CA CYS A 342 29.02 0.22 48.92
C CYS A 342 27.55 -0.04 49.31
N ILE A 343 26.97 0.83 50.13
CA ILE A 343 25.56 0.78 50.56
C ILE A 343 24.65 1.69 49.73
N LYS A 344 25.15 2.29 48.64
CA LYS A 344 24.40 3.21 47.78
C LYS A 344 24.08 2.59 46.44
N ASP A 345 22.92 2.97 45.90
CA ASP A 345 22.58 2.74 44.50
C ASP A 345 23.67 3.29 43.57
N LYS A 346 23.96 2.55 42.50
CA LYS A 346 24.96 2.95 41.51
C LYS A 346 24.38 2.94 40.10
N LEU A 347 24.73 3.96 39.33
CA LEU A 347 24.55 3.97 37.89
C LEU A 347 25.80 3.34 37.27
N VAL A 348 25.59 2.41 36.36
CA VAL A 348 26.64 1.70 35.64
C VAL A 348 26.46 1.96 34.16
N ILE A 349 27.54 2.39 33.49
CA ILE A 349 27.57 2.58 32.05
C ILE A 349 28.69 1.68 31.51
N PHE A 350 28.38 0.89 30.50
CA PHE A 350 29.33 0.03 29.80
C PHE A 350 29.59 0.60 28.40
N TYR A 351 30.86 0.77 28.07
CA TYR A 351 31.36 1.14 26.76
C TYR A 351 32.12 -0.06 26.19
N GLY A 352 31.51 -0.75 25.24
CA GLY A 352 32.07 -1.95 24.60
C GLY A 352 33.18 -1.61 23.61
N THR A 353 34.11 -2.55 23.46
CA THR A 353 35.20 -2.45 22.47
C THR A 353 34.71 -2.42 21.03
N ASN A 354 33.48 -2.87 20.75
CA ASN A 354 32.87 -2.76 19.42
C ASN A 354 31.97 -1.51 19.26
N GLY A 355 32.02 -0.58 20.23
CA GLY A 355 31.28 0.69 20.17
C GLY A 355 29.88 0.64 20.81
N GLU A 356 29.51 -0.45 21.46
CA GLU A 356 28.23 -0.54 22.16
C GLU A 356 28.20 0.32 23.43
N VAL A 357 27.07 0.97 23.73
CA VAL A 357 26.91 1.75 24.97
C VAL A 357 25.64 1.33 25.69
N TYR A 358 25.80 0.72 26.86
CA TYR A 358 24.68 0.25 27.69
C TYR A 358 24.70 0.90 29.07
N HIS A 359 23.54 1.12 29.66
CA HIS A 359 23.42 1.56 31.05
C HIS A 359 22.56 0.60 31.88
N ASN A 360 22.85 0.54 33.18
CA ASN A 360 22.11 -0.24 34.17
C ASN A 360 22.16 0.47 35.53
N ARG A 361 21.28 0.10 36.46
CA ARG A 361 21.26 0.65 37.81
C ARG A 361 21.32 -0.49 38.82
N LEU A 362 22.37 -0.50 39.62
CA LEU A 362 22.44 -1.30 40.84
C LEU A 362 21.53 -0.67 41.88
N ILE A 363 20.58 -1.46 42.37
CA ILE A 363 19.77 -1.14 43.54
C ILE A 363 20.37 -1.92 44.71
N VAL A 364 20.85 -1.19 45.72
CA VAL A 364 21.33 -1.80 46.95
C VAL A 364 20.18 -1.85 47.95
N ASN A 365 19.80 -3.04 48.41
CA ASN A 365 18.64 -3.21 49.28
C ASN A 365 18.90 -4.31 50.30
N SER A 366 18.93 -3.94 51.58
CA SER A 366 19.21 -4.85 52.70
C SER A 366 18.10 -5.88 52.97
N ILE A 367 16.91 -5.70 52.41
CA ILE A 367 15.73 -6.55 52.67
C ILE A 367 15.49 -7.53 51.51
N SER A 368 15.48 -7.04 50.28
CA SER A 368 15.13 -7.82 49.08
C SER A 368 16.32 -8.34 48.29
N GLY A 369 17.54 -8.06 48.76
CA GLY A 369 18.78 -8.39 48.08
C GLY A 369 19.14 -7.35 47.01
N ASP A 370 20.44 -7.23 46.77
CA ASP A 370 20.98 -6.34 45.76
C ASP A 370 20.67 -6.87 44.37
N ARG A 371 20.28 -5.99 43.46
CA ARG A 371 19.94 -6.37 42.09
C ARG A 371 20.17 -5.25 41.09
N PHE A 372 20.42 -5.64 39.85
CA PHE A 372 20.35 -4.71 38.73
C PHE A 372 18.90 -4.54 38.26
N ARG A 373 18.54 -3.32 37.81
CA ARG A 373 17.25 -3.08 37.12
C ARG A 373 17.16 -3.76 35.75
N GLY A 374 18.31 -4.06 35.14
CA GLY A 374 18.41 -4.60 33.79
C GLY A 374 19.11 -3.62 32.86
N TRP A 375 19.84 -4.16 31.90
CA TRP A 375 20.59 -3.38 30.93
C TRP A 375 19.66 -2.71 29.91
N ARG A 376 20.02 -1.49 29.50
CA ARG A 376 19.35 -0.74 28.44
C ARG A 376 20.40 -0.14 27.52
N ASN A 377 20.18 -0.26 26.21
CA ASN A 377 21.07 0.36 25.23
C ASN A 377 20.82 1.89 25.23
N TRP A 378 21.89 2.67 25.29
CA TRP A 378 21.83 4.14 25.28
C TRP A 378 21.62 4.67 23.85
N LEU A 379 22.07 3.93 22.83
CA LEU A 379 21.92 4.28 21.42
C LEU A 379 20.90 3.31 20.78
N LEU A 380 19.83 3.83 20.19
CA LEU A 380 19.01 3.07 19.26
C LEU A 380 19.85 2.84 17.98
N GLY A 381 20.80 1.91 18.03
CA GLY A 381 21.51 1.42 16.84
C GLY A 381 20.53 0.82 15.84
N ALA A 382 20.98 0.54 14.61
CA ALA A 382 20.15 -0.06 13.56
C ALA A 382 19.44 -1.34 14.04
N ASP A 383 20.14 -2.18 14.82
CA ASP A 383 19.58 -3.38 15.44
C ASP A 383 18.55 -3.05 16.54
N GLY A 384 18.74 -1.97 17.29
CA GLY A 384 17.79 -1.51 18.30
C GLY A 384 16.47 -1.04 17.67
N ILE A 385 16.56 -0.35 16.53
CA ILE A 385 15.38 0.05 15.74
C ILE A 385 14.70 -1.18 15.16
N ALA A 386 15.43 -2.08 14.49
CA ALA A 386 14.89 -3.28 13.90
C ALA A 386 14.22 -4.20 14.94
N ASN A 387 14.87 -4.42 16.08
CA ASN A 387 14.32 -5.21 17.18
C ASN A 387 13.07 -4.56 17.79
N THR A 388 13.02 -3.22 17.87
CA THR A 388 11.82 -2.52 18.35
C THR A 388 10.67 -2.65 17.35
N LEU A 389 10.93 -2.39 16.06
CA LEU A 389 9.91 -2.46 15.00
C LEU A 389 9.38 -3.88 14.80
N GLY A 390 10.21 -4.90 14.94
CA GLY A 390 9.87 -6.32 14.82
C GLY A 390 9.50 -7.02 16.13
N SER A 391 9.44 -6.30 17.25
CA SER A 391 9.12 -6.89 18.56
C SER A 391 7.69 -7.43 18.60
N LEU A 392 7.50 -8.59 19.24
CA LEU A 392 6.22 -9.30 19.30
C LEU A 392 5.69 -9.42 20.73
N ARG A 393 4.36 -9.37 20.89
CA ARG A 393 3.66 -9.53 22.17
C ARG A 393 2.47 -10.50 22.06
N GLY A 394 2.39 -11.44 23.00
CA GLY A 394 1.24 -12.34 23.17
C GLY A 394 1.37 -13.69 22.48
N SER A 395 0.41 -14.59 22.73
CA SER A 395 0.44 -15.98 22.31
C SER A 395 -0.04 -16.16 20.86
N GLY A 396 0.90 -16.47 19.95
CA GLY A 396 0.63 -17.21 18.70
C GLY A 396 0.46 -16.42 17.40
N TYR A 397 -0.01 -15.17 17.45
CA TYR A 397 -0.34 -14.38 16.24
C TYR A 397 0.71 -13.34 15.83
N GLY A 398 1.78 -13.17 16.61
CA GLY A 398 2.87 -12.23 16.27
C GLY A 398 2.43 -10.77 16.20
N TYR A 399 1.62 -10.29 17.15
CA TYR A 399 1.26 -8.86 17.23
C TYR A 399 2.43 -8.01 17.71
N PRO A 400 2.55 -6.75 17.25
CA PRO A 400 3.64 -5.88 17.69
C PRO A 400 3.57 -5.59 19.20
N ASP A 401 4.73 -5.57 19.85
CA ASP A 401 4.87 -4.94 21.17
C ASP A 401 4.88 -3.40 21.03
N ILE A 402 4.96 -2.68 22.16
CA ILE A 402 5.01 -1.21 22.15
C ILE A 402 6.21 -0.74 21.31
N GLY A 403 5.95 0.15 20.33
CA GLY A 403 6.93 0.62 19.35
C GLY A 403 7.02 -0.24 18.08
N GLY A 404 6.44 -1.45 18.10
CA GLY A 404 6.33 -2.30 16.93
C GLY A 404 5.30 -1.78 15.92
N VAL A 405 5.54 -2.09 14.64
CA VAL A 405 4.72 -1.63 13.52
C VAL A 405 3.93 -2.80 12.93
N VAL A 406 2.69 -2.55 12.53
CA VAL A 406 1.82 -3.54 11.89
C VAL A 406 1.04 -2.93 10.73
N LEU A 407 0.90 -3.70 9.65
CA LEU A 407 -0.05 -3.44 8.58
C LEU A 407 -1.38 -4.09 8.96
N ALA A 408 -2.44 -3.30 9.13
CA ALA A 408 -3.73 -3.77 9.63
C ALA A 408 -4.88 -3.09 8.89
N ALA A 409 -6.06 -3.72 8.96
CA ALA A 409 -7.29 -3.15 8.46
C ALA A 409 -8.10 -2.52 9.60
N TYR A 410 -8.45 -1.25 9.45
CA TYR A 410 -9.29 -0.52 10.38
C TYR A 410 -10.78 -0.74 10.06
N CYS A 411 -11.50 -1.28 11.04
CA CYS A 411 -12.92 -1.65 10.94
C CYS A 411 -13.87 -0.60 11.54
N GLY A 412 -13.45 0.67 11.63
CA GLY A 412 -14.27 1.74 12.18
C GLY A 412 -14.28 1.80 13.71
N THR A 413 -15.02 2.76 14.26
CA THR A 413 -15.21 2.93 15.71
C THR A 413 -16.23 1.94 16.29
N SER A 414 -17.15 1.45 15.46
CA SER A 414 -18.16 0.43 15.78
C SER A 414 -18.48 -0.43 14.54
N ASP A 415 -19.18 -1.55 14.73
CA ASP A 415 -19.54 -2.45 13.61
C ASP A 415 -20.53 -1.80 12.63
N THR A 416 -21.29 -0.82 13.11
CA THR A 416 -22.23 -0.01 12.33
C THR A 416 -21.60 1.25 11.73
N ASP A 417 -20.31 1.52 11.96
CA ASP A 417 -19.62 2.69 11.42
C ASP A 417 -19.57 2.61 9.89
N SER A 418 -20.29 3.52 9.24
CA SER A 418 -20.38 3.69 7.79
C SER A 418 -19.42 4.74 7.22
N SER A 419 -18.64 5.40 8.08
CA SER A 419 -17.66 6.42 7.71
C SER A 419 -16.28 6.04 8.26
N ARG A 420 -15.85 4.82 7.96
CA ARG A 420 -14.58 4.29 8.45
C ARG A 420 -13.44 5.03 7.77
N LYS A 421 -12.70 5.82 8.54
CA LYS A 421 -11.54 6.60 8.07
C LYS A 421 -10.53 6.79 9.17
N PHE A 422 -9.26 6.92 8.79
CA PHE A 422 -8.19 7.33 9.67
C PHE A 422 -7.16 8.13 8.86
N TYR A 423 -6.35 8.92 9.57
CA TYR A 423 -5.25 9.68 9.01
C TYR A 423 -4.05 9.59 9.96
N ARG A 424 -2.87 9.91 9.44
CA ARG A 424 -1.62 9.84 10.20
C ARG A 424 -1.73 10.62 11.51
N GLY A 425 -1.33 9.99 12.62
CA GLY A 425 -1.35 10.54 13.97
C GLY A 425 -2.61 10.21 14.79
N VAL A 426 -3.67 9.69 14.17
CA VAL A 426 -4.89 9.29 14.90
C VAL A 426 -4.63 8.06 15.74
N ARG A 427 -5.12 8.08 16.98
CA ARG A 427 -5.11 6.91 17.87
C ARG A 427 -6.35 6.05 17.62
N VAL A 428 -6.12 4.76 17.44
CA VAL A 428 -7.17 3.75 17.25
C VAL A 428 -7.00 2.62 18.27
N PRO A 429 -8.10 2.13 18.86
CA PRO A 429 -8.04 0.95 19.72
C PRO A 429 -7.73 -0.31 18.88
N GLY A 430 -6.82 -1.16 19.37
CA GLY A 430 -6.43 -2.38 18.68
C GLY A 430 -7.59 -3.36 18.47
N SER A 431 -8.64 -3.31 19.30
CA SER A 431 -9.87 -4.09 19.11
C SER A 431 -10.64 -3.73 17.84
N ARG A 432 -10.28 -2.63 17.18
CA ARG A 432 -10.85 -2.18 15.89
C ARG A 432 -9.89 -2.37 14.73
N LEU A 433 -8.72 -2.98 14.98
CA LEU A 433 -7.75 -3.38 13.97
C LEU A 433 -7.86 -4.87 13.71
N ALA A 434 -7.98 -5.21 12.44
CA ALA A 434 -7.97 -6.56 11.92
C ALA A 434 -6.62 -6.90 11.30
N VAL A 435 -6.17 -8.13 11.52
CA VAL A 435 -5.06 -8.72 10.76
C VAL A 435 -5.48 -8.85 9.30
N ILE A 436 -4.53 -8.65 8.39
CA ILE A 436 -4.75 -8.87 6.96
C ILE A 436 -3.77 -9.91 6.40
N SER A 437 -4.20 -10.60 5.35
CA SER A 437 -3.34 -11.40 4.49
C SER A 437 -3.41 -10.85 3.07
N VAL A 438 -2.26 -10.61 2.45
CA VAL A 438 -2.15 -10.16 1.05
C VAL A 438 -1.45 -11.26 0.27
N THR A 439 -2.17 -11.87 -0.68
CA THR A 439 -1.66 -12.97 -1.50
C THR A 439 -1.64 -12.58 -2.98
N ALA A 440 -0.68 -13.10 -3.72
CA ALA A 440 -0.51 -12.89 -5.15
C ALA A 440 -0.02 -14.21 -5.78
N ALA A 441 -0.34 -14.44 -7.05
CA ALA A 441 0.20 -15.62 -7.75
C ALA A 441 1.71 -15.43 -7.96
N CYS A 442 2.50 -16.48 -7.69
CA CYS A 442 3.93 -16.46 -7.88
C CYS A 442 4.39 -17.51 -8.90
N ASN A 443 5.43 -17.18 -9.64
CA ASN A 443 6.15 -18.08 -10.54
C ASN A 443 7.65 -17.88 -10.31
N THR A 444 8.42 -18.95 -10.20
CA THR A 444 9.88 -18.89 -9.98
C THR A 444 10.68 -18.77 -11.28
N GLY A 445 10.05 -18.92 -12.45
CA GLY A 445 10.68 -18.83 -13.77
C GLY A 445 10.74 -17.42 -14.37
N GLY A 446 10.16 -16.41 -13.72
CA GLY A 446 10.13 -15.03 -14.21
C GLY A 446 8.98 -14.21 -13.61
N PRO A 447 8.92 -12.90 -13.92
CA PRO A 447 7.84 -12.04 -13.44
C PRO A 447 6.48 -12.50 -14.00
N TYR A 448 5.47 -12.52 -13.15
CA TYR A 448 4.09 -12.89 -13.51
C TYR A 448 3.14 -11.83 -12.97
N ALA A 449 2.24 -11.31 -13.82
CA ALA A 449 1.23 -10.36 -13.39
C ALA A 449 0.10 -11.11 -12.67
N SER A 450 -0.29 -10.63 -11.49
CA SER A 450 -1.45 -11.18 -10.79
C SER A 450 -2.21 -10.11 -10.03
N THR A 451 -3.51 -10.30 -9.89
CA THR A 451 -4.35 -9.46 -9.05
C THR A 451 -4.15 -9.87 -7.59
N PRO A 452 -3.66 -8.98 -6.71
CA PRO A 452 -3.49 -9.32 -5.30
C PRO A 452 -4.86 -9.54 -4.65
N GLN A 453 -4.97 -10.57 -3.81
CA GLN A 453 -6.13 -10.79 -2.96
C GLN A 453 -5.81 -10.31 -1.56
N VAL A 454 -6.73 -9.57 -0.95
CA VAL A 454 -6.62 -9.14 0.44
C VAL A 454 -7.73 -9.78 1.26
N VAL A 455 -7.35 -10.52 2.28
CA VAL A 455 -8.28 -11.12 3.25
C VAL A 455 -8.15 -10.37 4.57
N VAL A 456 -9.27 -9.86 5.08
CA VAL A 456 -9.33 -9.15 6.36
C VAL A 456 -9.96 -10.08 7.39
N ALA A 457 -9.22 -10.38 8.46
CA ALA A 457 -9.72 -11.21 9.54
C ALA A 457 -10.75 -10.43 10.39
N SER A 458 -11.69 -11.12 11.03
CA SER A 458 -12.60 -10.45 11.97
C SER A 458 -11.82 -9.96 13.20
N PRO A 459 -11.90 -8.67 13.58
CA PRO A 459 -11.25 -8.15 14.79
C PRO A 459 -11.67 -8.90 16.07
N GLY A 460 -12.89 -9.46 16.09
CA GLY A 460 -13.39 -10.22 17.23
C GLY A 460 -12.73 -11.61 17.38
N LEU A 461 -12.24 -12.19 16.29
CA LEU A 461 -11.56 -13.49 16.31
C LEU A 461 -10.06 -13.34 16.60
N TYR A 462 -9.47 -12.22 16.17
CA TYR A 462 -8.03 -11.94 16.28
C TYR A 462 -7.79 -10.53 16.83
N PRO A 463 -8.20 -10.24 18.08
CA PRO A 463 -8.14 -8.89 18.62
C PRO A 463 -6.70 -8.47 18.90
N MET A 464 -6.33 -7.27 18.43
CA MET A 464 -5.08 -6.64 18.84
C MET A 464 -5.29 -5.92 20.17
N ALA A 465 -4.45 -6.21 21.15
CA ALA A 465 -4.51 -5.52 22.44
C ALA A 465 -3.82 -4.15 22.38
N GLY A 466 -4.36 -3.17 23.08
CA GLY A 466 -3.71 -1.88 23.28
C GLY A 466 -4.21 -0.76 22.37
N THR A 467 -3.44 0.33 22.30
CA THR A 467 -3.73 1.50 21.48
C THR A 467 -2.66 1.68 20.42
N PHE A 468 -3.10 1.94 19.21
CA PHE A 468 -2.26 2.11 18.04
C PHE A 468 -2.36 3.53 17.51
N THR A 469 -1.29 4.05 16.93
CA THR A 469 -1.27 5.32 16.22
C THR A 469 -1.08 5.06 14.73
N ALA A 470 -1.94 5.64 13.90
CA ALA A 470 -1.85 5.52 12.45
C ALA A 470 -0.60 6.23 11.92
N LEU A 471 0.16 5.55 11.06
CA LEU A 471 1.33 6.08 10.35
C LEU A 471 1.00 6.44 8.89
N SER A 472 -0.12 5.96 8.37
CA SER A 472 -0.66 6.27 7.05
C SER A 472 -2.14 6.66 7.12
N GLY A 473 -2.80 6.83 5.97
CA GLY A 473 -4.22 7.15 5.85
C GLY A 473 -4.48 8.49 5.15
N LEU A 474 -5.67 8.61 4.55
CA LEU A 474 -6.11 9.80 3.82
C LEU A 474 -7.44 10.29 4.42
N PRO A 475 -7.54 11.54 4.90
CA PRO A 475 -8.74 12.03 5.57
C PRO A 475 -9.96 12.18 4.65
N GLY A 476 -9.74 12.29 3.34
CA GLY A 476 -10.80 12.53 2.34
C GLY A 476 -11.57 11.28 1.91
N ASN A 477 -11.04 10.07 2.17
CA ASN A 477 -11.68 8.82 1.75
C ASN A 477 -12.23 8.08 2.97
N SER A 478 -13.49 7.66 2.92
CA SER A 478 -14.12 6.81 3.93
C SER A 478 -14.64 5.53 3.32
N GLY A 479 -14.37 4.40 3.97
CA GLY A 479 -15.02 3.13 3.66
C GLY A 479 -16.44 3.06 4.25
N GLY A 480 -17.30 2.25 3.64
CA GLY A 480 -18.64 1.94 4.16
C GLY A 480 -18.63 0.87 5.25
N THR A 481 -19.81 0.45 5.71
CA THR A 481 -19.98 -0.57 6.77
C THR A 481 -19.39 -1.94 6.40
N THR A 482 -19.25 -2.23 5.11
CA THR A 482 -18.72 -3.48 4.57
C THR A 482 -17.26 -3.37 4.12
N THR A 483 -16.63 -2.20 4.25
CA THR A 483 -15.25 -1.96 3.83
C THR A 483 -14.37 -1.73 5.05
N ALA A 484 -13.16 -2.28 5.06
CA ALA A 484 -12.13 -1.94 6.04
C ALA A 484 -11.02 -1.16 5.36
N MET A 485 -10.43 -0.18 6.04
CA MET A 485 -9.36 0.63 5.48
C MET A 485 -8.00 0.09 5.91
N ILE A 486 -7.13 -0.24 4.98
CA ILE A 486 -5.81 -0.80 5.30
C ILE A 486 -4.82 0.33 5.55
N GLY A 487 -4.07 0.22 6.64
CA GLY A 487 -3.07 1.21 7.03
C GLY A 487 -1.92 0.61 7.80
N LEU A 488 -0.87 1.43 7.92
CA LEU A 488 0.27 1.14 8.77
C LEU A 488 0.02 1.77 10.14
N PHE A 489 0.26 1.01 11.20
CA PHE A 489 0.04 1.44 12.58
C PHE A 489 1.24 1.11 13.44
N VAL A 490 1.53 1.96 14.42
CA VAL A 490 2.51 1.67 15.48
C VAL A 490 1.78 1.51 16.81
N ARG A 491 2.15 0.49 17.59
CA ARG A 491 1.57 0.32 18.91
C ARG A 491 2.17 1.31 19.90
N THR A 492 1.32 2.03 20.62
CA THR A 492 1.73 3.09 21.56
C THR A 492 1.34 2.84 23.01
N ALA A 493 0.41 1.90 23.28
CA ALA A 493 0.03 1.47 24.62
C ALA A 493 -0.48 0.03 24.63
#